data_AF-A0A194Q7C0-F1
#
_entry.id   AF-A0A194Q7C0-F1
#
_cell.length_a   1.000
_cell.length_b   1.000
_cell.length_c   1.000
_cell.angle_alpha   90.00
_cell.angle_beta   90.00
_cell.angle_gamma   90.00
#
_symmetry.space_group_name_H-M   'P 1'
#
loop_
_entity.id
_entity.type
_entity.pdbx_description
1 polymer ?
#
loop_
_entity_poly.entity_id
_entity_poly.type
_entity_poly.pdbx_seq_one_letter_code
_entity_poly.pdbx_strand_id
1 'polypeptide(L)'
;MDFYHSELDRHLSYFDLKVDDVYPRQNFDADLKRYAKPALGMSFFVLNFSLRSPQEAPDLVMTNIDGTEQIPQFKMGALSDKTFETINERVEGVIESCFDFGYLTDVNRI
;
A
#
# COMPACT_ATOMS: atom_id res chain seq x y z
N MET A 1 0.69 -11.60 8.61
CA MET A 1 -0.73 -11.18 8.55
C MET A 1 -1.61 -11.86 9.58
N ASP A 2 -1.18 -12.99 10.17
CA ASP A 2 -1.93 -13.68 11.24
C ASP A 2 -2.24 -12.79 12.44
N PHE A 3 -1.26 -11.98 12.88
CA PHE A 3 -1.43 -11.02 13.97
C PHE A 3 -2.60 -10.04 13.73
N TYR A 4 -2.76 -9.54 12.50
CA TYR A 4 -3.85 -8.60 12.20
C TYR A 4 -5.22 -9.27 12.24
N HIS A 5 -5.32 -10.51 11.75
CA HIS A 5 -6.57 -11.26 11.81
C HIS A 5 -6.92 -11.68 13.25
N SER A 6 -5.92 -12.06 14.06
CA SER A 6 -6.14 -12.35 15.49
C SER A 6 -6.52 -11.10 16.29
N GLU A 7 -5.95 -9.94 15.95
CA GLU A 7 -6.35 -8.68 16.59
C GLU A 7 -7.78 -8.29 16.20
N LEU A 8 -8.20 -8.53 14.96
CA LEU A 8 -9.60 -8.34 14.58
C LEU A 8 -10.53 -9.22 15.43
N ASP A 9 -10.22 -10.51 15.59
CA ASP A 9 -10.98 -11.42 16.46
C ASP A 9 -11.04 -10.92 17.91
N ARG A 10 -9.89 -10.52 18.46
CA ARG A 10 -9.79 -9.96 19.81
C ARG A 10 -10.72 -8.74 19.98
N HIS A 11 -10.74 -7.82 19.04
CA HIS A 11 -11.58 -6.60 19.16
C HIS A 11 -13.07 -6.88 18.90
N LEU A 12 -13.40 -7.81 18.01
CA LEU A 12 -14.79 -8.24 17.78
C LEU A 12 -15.38 -8.91 19.02
N SER A 13 -14.56 -9.64 19.79
CA SER A 13 -15.01 -10.30 21.02
C SER A 13 -15.54 -9.34 22.08
N TYR A 14 -15.13 -8.07 22.10
CA TYR A 14 -15.68 -7.05 23.01
C TYR A 14 -17.15 -6.70 22.73
N PHE A 15 -17.67 -7.11 21.57
CA PHE A 15 -19.05 -6.90 21.13
C PHE A 15 -19.81 -8.21 20.95
N ASP A 16 -19.30 -9.32 21.51
CA ASP A 16 -19.84 -10.68 21.35
C ASP A 16 -19.93 -11.15 19.88
N LEU A 17 -19.10 -10.58 19.01
CA LEU A 17 -18.99 -10.97 17.60
C LEU A 17 -17.88 -12.00 17.40
N LYS A 18 -18.14 -12.99 16.54
CA LYS A 18 -17.14 -14.00 16.15
C LYS A 18 -16.52 -13.63 14.82
N VAL A 19 -15.19 -13.71 14.72
CA VAL A 19 -14.48 -13.37 13.48
C VAL A 19 -14.91 -14.25 12.30
N ASP A 20 -15.24 -15.52 12.52
CA ASP A 20 -15.65 -16.45 11.46
C ASP A 20 -17.00 -16.08 10.82
N ASP A 21 -17.87 -15.39 11.56
CA ASP A 21 -19.17 -14.94 11.06
C ASP A 21 -19.06 -13.58 10.35
N VAL A 22 -18.11 -12.74 10.76
CA VAL A 22 -17.94 -11.37 10.25
C VAL A 22 -16.95 -11.30 9.09
N TYR A 23 -15.77 -11.87 9.27
CA TYR A 23 -14.69 -11.84 8.29
C TYR A 23 -13.75 -13.05 8.45
N PRO A 24 -14.21 -14.24 8.01
CA PRO A 24 -13.47 -15.48 8.19
C PRO A 24 -12.11 -15.46 7.50
N ARG A 25 -11.19 -16.25 8.04
CA ARG A 25 -9.78 -16.26 7.62
C ARG A 25 -9.58 -16.45 6.11
N GLN A 26 -10.38 -17.32 5.51
CA GLN A 26 -10.31 -17.60 4.07
C GLN A 26 -10.60 -16.35 3.22
N ASN A 27 -11.56 -15.51 3.63
CA ASN A 27 -11.89 -14.27 2.93
C ASN A 27 -10.76 -13.25 3.07
N PHE A 28 -10.21 -13.12 4.28
CA PHE A 28 -9.05 -12.27 4.53
C PHE A 28 -7.85 -12.64 3.65
N ASP A 29 -7.49 -13.93 3.58
CA ASP A 29 -6.38 -14.39 2.74
C ASP A 29 -6.67 -14.21 1.24
N ALA A 30 -7.90 -14.43 0.80
CA ALA A 30 -8.32 -14.22 -0.59
C ALA A 30 -8.25 -12.74 -0.98
N ASP A 31 -8.69 -11.85 -0.09
CA ASP A 31 -8.67 -10.41 -0.31
C ASP A 31 -7.23 -9.86 -0.32
N LEU A 32 -6.35 -10.33 0.57
CA LEU A 32 -4.93 -9.96 0.54
C LEU A 32 -4.30 -10.25 -0.83
N LYS A 33 -4.60 -11.42 -1.42
CA LYS A 33 -4.14 -11.76 -2.78
C LYS A 33 -4.81 -10.91 -3.85
N ARG A 34 -6.13 -10.72 -3.76
CA ARG A 34 -6.91 -9.94 -4.72
C ARG A 34 -6.44 -8.49 -4.80
N TYR A 35 -6.13 -7.88 -3.66
CA TYR A 35 -5.79 -6.47 -3.56
C TYR A 35 -4.28 -6.19 -3.55
N ALA A 36 -3.42 -7.22 -3.57
CA ALA A 36 -1.97 -7.03 -3.58
C ALA A 36 -1.46 -6.17 -4.73
N LYS A 37 -1.89 -6.44 -5.97
CA LYS A 37 -1.48 -5.66 -7.16
C LYS A 37 -1.88 -4.19 -7.10
N PRO A 38 -3.16 -3.83 -6.85
CA PRO A 38 -3.52 -2.42 -6.71
C PRO A 38 -2.87 -1.79 -5.46
N ALA A 39 -2.70 -2.54 -4.37
CA ALA A 39 -1.98 -2.05 -3.19
C ALA A 39 -0.53 -1.69 -3.49
N LEU A 40 0.19 -2.48 -4.31
CA LEU A 40 1.54 -2.16 -4.75
C LEU A 40 1.61 -0.83 -5.52
N GLY A 41 0.67 -0.59 -6.43
CA GLY A 41 0.57 0.69 -7.12
C GLY A 41 0.34 1.86 -6.15
N MET A 42 -0.53 1.65 -5.14
CA MET A 42 -0.76 2.65 -4.12
C MET A 42 0.46 2.87 -3.22
N SER A 43 1.20 1.80 -2.87
CA SER A 43 2.45 1.89 -2.11
C SER A 43 3.48 2.74 -2.85
N PHE A 44 3.63 2.55 -4.17
CA PHE A 44 4.51 3.39 -4.98
C PHE A 44 4.13 4.87 -4.87
N PHE A 45 2.83 5.19 -4.99
CA PHE A 45 2.34 6.55 -4.83
C PHE A 45 2.63 7.12 -3.43
N VAL A 46 2.31 6.38 -2.37
CA VAL A 46 2.53 6.80 -0.98
C VAL A 46 4.03 7.01 -0.69
N LEU A 47 4.90 6.10 -1.14
CA LEU A 47 6.36 6.23 -0.93
C LEU A 47 6.92 7.48 -1.63
N ASN A 48 6.45 7.78 -2.85
CA ASN A 48 6.85 8.99 -3.59
C ASN A 48 6.43 10.29 -2.90
N PHE A 49 5.38 10.26 -2.08
CA PHE A 49 4.94 11.40 -1.29
C PHE A 49 5.66 11.46 0.07
N SER A 50 5.65 10.35 0.81
CA SER A 50 6.08 10.30 2.21
C SER A 50 7.59 10.33 2.43
N LEU A 51 8.40 9.95 1.44
CA LEU A 51 9.86 9.89 1.58
C LEU A 51 10.58 11.13 1.03
N ARG A 52 9.86 12.08 0.44
CA ARG A 52 10.45 13.34 -0.02
C ARG A 52 10.98 14.15 1.15
N SER A 53 12.12 14.77 0.91
CA SER A 53 12.71 15.73 1.85
C SER A 53 11.85 17.01 1.91
N PRO A 54 11.96 17.80 2.99
CA PRO A 54 11.27 19.09 3.08
C PRO A 54 11.57 20.04 1.92
N GLN A 55 12.75 19.93 1.30
CA GLN A 55 13.16 20.74 0.15
C GLN A 55 12.43 20.34 -1.14
N GLU A 56 11.99 19.09 -1.25
CA GLU A 56 11.25 18.54 -2.40
C GLU A 56 9.73 18.61 -2.20
N ALA A 57 9.26 19.01 -1.02
CA ALA A 57 7.85 19.15 -0.70
C ALA A 57 7.12 20.23 -1.53
N PRO A 58 7.72 21.39 -1.88
CA PRO A 58 7.09 22.38 -2.76
C PRO A 58 6.79 21.83 -4.16
N ASP A 59 7.51 20.80 -4.59
CA ASP A 59 7.33 20.15 -5.89
C ASP A 59 6.20 19.10 -5.89
N LEU A 60 5.53 18.91 -4.75
CA LEU A 60 4.29 18.16 -4.63
C LEU A 60 3.12 19.13 -4.73
N VAL A 61 2.65 19.35 -5.96
CA VAL A 61 1.50 20.25 -6.20
C VAL A 61 0.27 19.42 -6.49
N MET A 62 -0.73 19.53 -5.61
CA MET A 62 -2.08 19.07 -5.91
C MET A 62 -2.76 20.15 -6.75
N THR A 63 -3.07 19.83 -8.00
CA THR A 63 -3.79 20.72 -8.92
C THR A 63 -5.29 20.39 -8.92
N ASN A 64 -6.12 21.33 -9.37
CA ASN A 64 -7.58 21.18 -9.47
C ASN A 64 -8.28 20.94 -8.11
N ILE A 65 -7.85 21.68 -7.08
CA ILE A 65 -8.47 21.65 -5.73
C ILE A 65 -9.82 22.39 -5.70
N ASP A 66 -10.25 23.00 -6.80
CA ASP A 66 -11.52 23.72 -6.90
C ASP A 66 -12.76 22.79 -6.90
N GLY A 67 -12.55 21.48 -6.82
CA GLY A 67 -13.60 20.46 -6.70
C GLY A 67 -14.27 20.12 -8.03
N THR A 68 -13.72 20.59 -9.15
CA THR A 68 -14.26 20.31 -10.49
C THR A 68 -13.89 18.91 -11.02
N GLU A 69 -12.79 18.33 -10.53
CA GLU A 69 -12.36 16.96 -10.85
C GLU A 69 -12.58 16.02 -9.65
N GLN A 70 -13.06 14.79 -9.91
CA GLN A 70 -13.28 13.77 -8.88
C GLN A 70 -11.98 13.17 -8.33
N ILE A 71 -10.87 13.29 -9.07
CA ILE A 71 -9.56 12.75 -8.69
C ILE A 71 -8.56 13.91 -8.67
N PRO A 72 -7.97 14.24 -7.51
CA PRO A 72 -6.94 15.27 -7.44
C PRO A 72 -5.75 14.89 -8.32
N GLN A 73 -5.32 15.81 -9.18
CA GLN A 73 -4.12 15.62 -9.98
C GLN A 73 -2.90 15.99 -9.14
N PHE A 74 -1.94 15.07 -9.05
CA PHE A 74 -0.66 15.32 -8.41
C PHE A 74 0.40 15.55 -9.46
N LYS A 75 1.00 16.73 -9.47
CA LYS A 75 2.26 16.95 -10.17
C LYS A 75 3.38 16.58 -9.20
N MET A 76 4.11 15.53 -9.55
CA MET A 76 5.34 15.16 -8.88
C MET A 76 6.50 15.80 -9.65
N GLY A 77 7.19 16.76 -9.03
CA GLY A 77 8.42 17.30 -9.59
C GLY A 77 9.61 16.35 -9.43
N ALA A 78 10.79 16.84 -9.78
CA ALA A 78 12.03 16.08 -9.73
C ALA A 78 12.31 15.53 -8.33
N LEU A 79 13.07 14.43 -8.29
CA LEU A 79 13.63 13.86 -7.08
C LEU A 79 15.12 14.14 -7.08
N SER A 80 15.68 14.41 -5.90
CA SER A 80 17.12 14.28 -5.69
C SER A 80 17.53 12.81 -5.80
N ASP A 81 18.79 12.57 -6.16
CA ASP A 81 19.33 11.22 -6.32
C ASP A 81 19.14 10.39 -5.04
N LYS A 82 19.33 11.01 -3.87
CA LYS A 82 19.15 10.36 -2.57
C LYS A 82 17.70 9.93 -2.32
N THR A 83 16.73 10.80 -2.61
CA THR A 83 15.31 10.47 -2.42
C THR A 83 14.89 9.39 -3.41
N PHE A 84 15.37 9.46 -4.65
CA PHE A 84 15.14 8.42 -5.65
C PHE A 84 15.67 7.06 -5.19
N GLU A 85 16.92 6.99 -4.76
CA GLU A 85 17.54 5.75 -4.25
C GLU A 85 16.74 5.17 -3.07
N THR A 86 16.36 6.02 -2.12
CA THR A 86 15.55 5.61 -0.96
C THR A 86 14.17 5.07 -1.37
N ILE A 87 13.49 5.72 -2.32
CA ILE A 87 12.20 5.24 -2.83
C ILE A 87 12.38 3.90 -3.54
N ASN A 88 13.42 3.77 -4.37
CA ASN A 88 13.67 2.56 -5.15
C ASN A 88 13.94 1.35 -4.23
N GLU A 89 14.82 1.49 -3.25
CA GLU A 89 15.09 0.46 -2.24
C GLU A 89 13.81 0.02 -1.51
N ARG A 90 12.94 0.98 -1.17
CA ARG A 90 11.67 0.66 -0.48
C ARG A 90 10.69 -0.05 -1.39
N VAL A 91 10.58 0.37 -2.65
CA VAL A 91 9.69 -0.28 -3.63
C VAL A 91 10.15 -1.71 -3.89
N GLU A 92 11.45 -1.93 -4.08
CA GLU A 92 12.03 -3.28 -4.24
C GLU A 92 11.71 -4.17 -3.04
N GLY A 93 11.96 -3.70 -1.81
CA GLY A 93 11.64 -4.49 -0.60
C GLY A 93 10.15 -4.82 -0.43
N VAL A 94 9.25 -3.93 -0.87
CA VAL A 94 7.80 -4.21 -0.87
C VAL A 94 7.46 -5.26 -1.93
N ILE A 95 8.04 -5.18 -3.13
CA ILE A 95 7.85 -6.18 -4.19
C ILE A 95 8.35 -7.55 -3.73
N GLU A 96 9.55 -7.62 -3.15
CA GLU A 96 10.13 -8.84 -2.57
C GLU A 96 9.19 -9.44 -1.52
N SER A 97 8.71 -8.63 -0.58
CA SER A 97 7.74 -9.08 0.44
C SER A 97 6.48 -9.67 -0.20
N CYS A 98 5.98 -9.07 -1.28
CA CYS A 98 4.81 -9.60 -1.98
C CYS A 98 5.07 -10.97 -2.64
N PHE A 99 6.30 -11.25 -3.09
CA PHE A 99 6.67 -12.60 -3.55
C PHE A 99 6.81 -13.57 -2.39
N ASP A 100 7.49 -13.18 -1.31
CA ASP A 100 7.71 -14.03 -0.14
C ASP A 100 6.38 -14.48 0.51
N PHE A 101 5.39 -13.59 0.55
CA PHE A 101 4.05 -13.91 1.06
C PHE A 101 3.11 -14.55 0.01
N GLY A 102 3.58 -14.76 -1.23
CA GLY A 102 2.80 -15.38 -2.30
C GLY A 102 1.63 -14.53 -2.81
N TYR A 103 1.73 -13.22 -2.67
CA TYR A 103 0.75 -12.23 -3.16
C TYR A 103 0.98 -11.86 -4.63
N LEU A 104 2.23 -11.92 -5.07
CA LEU A 104 2.59 -11.93 -6.47
C LEU A 104 3.07 -13.33 -6.87
N THR A 105 2.66 -13.75 -8.06
CA THR A 105 3.17 -14.96 -8.70
C THR A 105 4.23 -14.56 -9.69
N ASP A 106 5.34 -15.29 -9.67
CA ASP A 106 6.48 -15.07 -10.55
C ASP A 106 6.10 -15.39 -12.00
N VAL A 107 6.00 -14.39 -12.88
CA VAL A 107 5.57 -14.58 -14.28
C VAL A 107 6.71 -15.17 -15.13
N ASN A 108 7.95 -15.18 -14.63
CA ASN A 108 9.16 -15.59 -15.37
C ASN A 108 10.09 -16.57 -14.59
N ARG A 109 9.59 -17.32 -13.61
CA ARG A 109 10.31 -18.48 -12.99
C ARG A 109 9.82 -19.83 -13.56
N ILE A 110 9.76 -19.96 -14.88
CA ILE A 110 9.63 -21.24 -15.60
C ILE A 110 10.77 -21.32 -16.61
#